data_AF-A0A9R0I6D4-F1
#
_entry.id   AF-A0A9R0I6D4-F1
#
_cell.length_a   1.000
_cell.length_b   1.000
_cell.length_c   1.000
_cell.angle_alpha   90.00
_cell.angle_beta   90.00
_cell.angle_gamma   90.00
#
_symmetry.space_group_name_H-M   'P 1'
#
loop_
_entity.id
_entity.type
_entity.pdbx_description
1 polymer ?
#
loop_
_entity_poly.entity_id
_entity_poly.type
_entity_poly.pdbx_seq_one_letter_code
_entity_poly.pdbx_strand_id
1 'polypeptide(L)'
;MGDFNAVLLAADRVNGNAVTEGETKDFDSCMDAAGLAELKSCGSYYSWSNKGQGNLRICSRIDRAIANALWHSKFVDAVVDYLPPGISDHSPLVMSWMGCVLSKGWIHVQVWTKLKAVKQGLKELHHKDFAKLDERIEGLRADLGQIQIQLASCPTDSNVQQSERDCSETLKKFLHIQESAYRQKARIQWLQVGDSNSKFFFSAMKERIARNSIDILYDDSGKKLSTTQEIQEELSSFYKKLIGTAASSLMGVDAGVVRKGKQLSAADAEMLVVPVSDAEIDAAIKGIDINKAPGLDGFNSLFFLKAWEIVNYKYIDTYLRIYACILDKTTSFLD
;
A
#
# COMPACT_ATOMS: atom_id res chain seq x y z
N MET A 1 -17.26 5.96 10.73
CA MET A 1 -18.11 5.92 9.51
C MET A 1 -18.14 4.50 8.96
N GLY A 2 -19.30 4.01 8.53
CA GLY A 2 -19.43 2.72 7.87
C GLY A 2 -20.87 2.22 7.84
N ASP A 3 -21.03 0.99 7.35
CA ASP A 3 -22.27 0.24 7.41
C ASP A 3 -22.44 -0.39 8.80
N PHE A 4 -23.47 0.03 9.53
CA PHE A 4 -23.80 -0.50 10.86
C PHE A 4 -24.90 -1.57 10.79
N ASN A 5 -25.55 -1.76 9.63
CA ASN A 5 -26.74 -2.58 9.50
C ASN A 5 -27.84 -2.29 10.54
N ALA A 6 -27.88 -1.06 11.07
CA ALA A 6 -28.78 -0.64 12.13
C ALA A 6 -29.52 0.66 11.77
N VAL A 7 -30.81 0.67 12.05
CA VAL A 7 -31.68 1.85 11.94
C VAL A 7 -31.80 2.52 13.30
N LEU A 8 -31.99 3.84 13.34
CA LEU A 8 -32.12 4.61 14.59
C LEU A 8 -33.51 5.23 14.74
N LEU A 9 -34.11 5.63 13.62
CA LEU A 9 -35.40 6.29 13.58
C LEU A 9 -36.40 5.45 12.78
N ALA A 10 -37.69 5.59 13.09
CA ALA A 10 -38.74 4.96 12.29
C ALA A 10 -38.69 5.34 10.80
N ALA A 11 -38.24 6.56 10.51
CA ALA A 11 -38.06 7.08 9.15
C ALA A 11 -36.86 6.47 8.40
N ASP A 12 -35.97 5.77 9.08
CA ASP A 12 -34.77 5.18 8.49
C ASP A 12 -35.06 3.95 7.64
N ARG A 13 -36.33 3.54 7.51
CA ARG A 13 -36.77 2.50 6.58
C ARG A 13 -38.06 2.92 5.89
N VAL A 14 -38.13 2.68 4.57
CA VAL A 14 -39.35 2.87 3.79
C VAL A 14 -39.68 1.62 3.00
N ASN A 15 -40.98 1.35 2.83
CA ASN A 15 -41.56 0.19 2.12
C ASN A 15 -41.16 -1.19 2.68
N GLY A 16 -40.50 -1.24 3.84
CA GLY A 16 -40.23 -2.47 4.59
C GLY A 16 -41.12 -2.60 5.82
N ASN A 17 -40.83 -3.59 6.67
CA ASN A 17 -41.47 -3.71 7.98
C ASN A 17 -41.23 -2.45 8.81
N ALA A 18 -42.25 -2.01 9.55
CA ALA A 18 -42.12 -0.89 10.48
C ALA A 18 -40.94 -1.13 11.43
N VAL A 19 -40.09 -0.13 11.60
CA VAL A 19 -38.96 -0.19 12.53
C VAL A 19 -39.51 -0.31 13.95
N THR A 20 -39.04 -1.31 14.68
CA THR A 20 -39.44 -1.59 16.06
C THR A 20 -38.42 -1.04 17.04
N GLU A 21 -38.85 -0.77 18.28
CA GLU A 21 -37.95 -0.33 19.35
C GLU A 21 -36.83 -1.34 19.61
N GLY A 22 -37.11 -2.64 19.48
CA GLY A 22 -36.11 -3.69 19.61
C GLY A 22 -34.99 -3.63 18.55
N GLU A 23 -35.24 -3.06 17.38
CA GLU A 23 -34.21 -2.88 16.33
C GLU A 23 -33.31 -1.67 16.58
N THR A 24 -33.81 -0.63 17.27
CA THR A 24 -33.08 0.63 17.47
C THR A 24 -32.37 0.69 18.83
N LYS A 25 -32.97 0.11 19.87
CA LYS A 25 -32.58 0.30 21.27
C LYS A 25 -31.13 -0.08 21.57
N ASP A 26 -30.66 -1.20 21.05
CA ASP A 26 -29.31 -1.69 21.33
C ASP A 26 -28.25 -0.75 20.73
N PHE A 27 -28.48 -0.28 19.50
CA PHE A 27 -27.56 0.62 18.83
C PHE A 27 -27.61 2.04 19.41
N ASP A 28 -28.80 2.52 19.76
CA ASP A 28 -29.00 3.80 20.44
C ASP A 28 -28.30 3.83 21.82
N SER A 29 -28.53 2.80 22.63
CA SER A 29 -27.87 2.65 23.94
C SER A 29 -26.34 2.57 23.81
N CYS A 30 -25.83 1.92 22.75
CA CYS A 30 -24.40 1.85 22.47
C CYS A 30 -23.82 3.22 22.12
N MET A 31 -24.50 4.01 21.29
CA MET A 31 -24.06 5.37 20.97
C MET A 31 -24.04 6.26 22.22
N ASP A 32 -25.09 6.18 23.05
CA ASP A 32 -25.17 6.94 24.29
C ASP A 32 -24.05 6.56 25.27
N ALA A 33 -23.84 5.26 25.49
CA ALA A 33 -22.80 4.75 26.38
C ALA A 33 -21.39 5.14 25.91
N ALA A 34 -21.15 5.14 24.60
CA ALA A 34 -19.88 5.53 24.00
C ALA A 34 -19.71 7.05 23.82
N GLY A 35 -20.74 7.86 24.14
CA GLY A 35 -20.73 9.31 23.93
C GLY A 35 -20.56 9.70 22.46
N LEU A 36 -21.17 8.92 21.55
CA LEU A 36 -21.12 9.10 20.11
C LEU A 36 -22.37 9.80 19.60
N ALA A 37 -22.21 10.69 18.63
CA ALA A 37 -23.31 11.32 17.93
C ALA A 37 -23.06 11.35 16.42
N GLU A 38 -24.14 11.25 15.63
CA GLU A 38 -24.06 11.32 14.18
C GLU A 38 -23.55 12.70 13.71
N LEU A 39 -22.65 12.69 12.74
CA LEU A 39 -22.15 13.89 12.08
C LEU A 39 -23.26 14.52 11.23
N LYS A 40 -23.16 15.84 11.01
CA LYS A 40 -24.05 16.53 10.06
C LYS A 40 -23.92 15.87 8.68
N SER A 41 -25.04 15.60 8.04
CA SER A 41 -25.06 14.97 6.71
C SER A 41 -25.94 15.70 5.70
N CYS A 42 -25.61 15.56 4.43
CA CYS A 42 -26.41 16.03 3.29
C CYS A 42 -26.49 14.94 2.20
N GLY A 43 -27.24 15.20 1.13
CA GLY A 43 -27.40 14.27 0.01
C GLY A 43 -28.55 13.30 0.21
N SER A 44 -28.37 12.05 -0.24
CA SER A 44 -29.39 11.00 -0.18
C SER A 44 -29.68 10.59 1.27
N TYR A 45 -30.96 10.59 1.69
CA TYR A 45 -31.30 10.21 3.06
C TYR A 45 -31.05 8.72 3.34
N TYR A 46 -31.46 7.85 2.42
CA TYR A 46 -31.25 6.41 2.52
C TYR A 46 -29.87 6.03 1.98
N SER A 47 -29.20 5.14 2.69
CA SER A 47 -27.89 4.67 2.32
C SER A 47 -27.93 3.32 1.61
N TRP A 48 -28.98 2.53 1.78
CA TRP A 48 -29.12 1.21 1.18
C TRP A 48 -30.48 1.03 0.50
N SER A 49 -30.53 0.20 -0.54
CA SER A 49 -31.80 -0.30 -1.09
C SER A 49 -31.66 -1.69 -1.71
N ASN A 50 -32.68 -2.53 -1.56
CA ASN A 50 -32.75 -3.86 -2.20
C ASN A 50 -32.90 -3.83 -3.75
N LYS A 51 -32.91 -2.63 -4.36
CA LYS A 51 -33.13 -2.39 -5.81
C LYS A 51 -34.45 -2.98 -6.36
N GLY A 52 -35.45 -3.19 -5.50
CA GLY A 52 -36.79 -3.63 -5.91
C GLY A 52 -37.51 -2.64 -6.82
N GLN A 53 -38.61 -3.08 -7.44
CA GLN A 53 -39.47 -2.25 -8.30
C GLN A 53 -40.71 -1.77 -7.55
N GLY A 54 -41.07 -0.50 -7.71
CA GLY A 54 -42.26 0.10 -7.07
C GLY A 54 -42.25 -0.07 -5.55
N ASN A 55 -43.37 -0.53 -5.00
CA ASN A 55 -43.55 -0.73 -3.55
C ASN A 55 -42.73 -1.91 -2.98
N LEU A 56 -42.08 -2.71 -3.83
CA LEU A 56 -41.14 -3.75 -3.39
C LEU A 56 -39.73 -3.18 -3.11
N ARG A 57 -39.50 -1.89 -3.42
CA ARG A 57 -38.22 -1.23 -3.15
C ARG A 57 -38.14 -0.78 -1.71
N ILE A 58 -37.42 -1.57 -0.91
CA ILE A 58 -37.08 -1.23 0.47
C ILE A 58 -35.81 -0.39 0.44
N CYS A 59 -35.84 0.76 1.11
CA CYS A 59 -34.65 1.58 1.34
C CYS A 59 -34.45 1.76 2.84
N SER A 60 -33.19 1.71 3.28
CA SER A 60 -32.82 1.87 4.69
C SER A 60 -31.65 2.85 4.85
N ARG A 61 -31.57 3.55 6.00
CA ARG A 61 -30.40 4.34 6.43
C ARG A 61 -29.64 3.55 7.48
N ILE A 62 -28.60 2.84 7.01
CA ILE A 62 -27.79 1.92 7.83
C ILE A 62 -26.29 2.25 7.78
N ASP A 63 -25.87 3.05 6.82
CA ASP A 63 -24.52 3.61 6.76
C ASP A 63 -24.50 4.98 7.44
N ARG A 64 -23.62 5.17 8.41
CA ARG A 64 -23.53 6.41 9.22
C ARG A 64 -22.11 6.87 9.41
N ALA A 65 -21.93 8.15 9.68
CA ALA A 65 -20.71 8.65 10.30
C ALA A 65 -21.05 9.20 11.67
N ILE A 66 -20.51 8.57 12.70
CA ILE A 66 -20.68 8.93 14.10
C ILE A 66 -19.32 9.33 14.66
N ALA A 67 -19.29 10.24 15.62
CA ALA A 67 -18.08 10.72 16.28
C ALA A 67 -18.37 11.20 17.70
N ASN A 68 -17.35 11.18 18.56
CA ASN A 68 -17.45 11.66 19.95
C ASN A 68 -17.33 13.18 20.08
N ALA A 69 -17.61 13.70 21.27
CA ALA A 69 -17.60 15.15 21.55
C ALA A 69 -16.25 15.83 21.27
N LEU A 70 -15.13 15.16 21.56
CA LEU A 70 -13.79 15.70 21.26
C LEU A 70 -13.60 15.88 19.76
N TRP A 71 -14.04 14.92 18.95
CA TRP A 71 -13.96 15.00 17.50
C TRP A 71 -14.85 16.11 16.92
N HIS A 72 -16.10 16.19 17.38
CA HIS A 72 -17.03 17.28 17.02
C HIS A 72 -16.46 18.66 17.35
N SER A 73 -15.76 18.81 18.48
CA SER A 73 -15.10 20.06 18.87
C SER A 73 -13.92 20.43 17.97
N LYS A 74 -13.22 19.45 17.41
CA LYS A 74 -12.04 19.65 16.55
C LYS A 74 -12.42 19.90 15.10
N PHE A 75 -13.52 19.30 14.64
CA PHE A 75 -13.99 19.36 13.25
C PHE A 75 -15.44 19.86 13.19
N VAL A 76 -15.65 21.07 13.72
CA VAL A 76 -16.99 21.67 13.91
C VAL A 76 -17.82 21.82 12.63
N ASP A 77 -17.16 21.84 11.48
CA ASP A 77 -17.75 22.02 10.17
C ASP A 77 -17.69 20.75 9.30
N ALA A 78 -17.40 19.60 9.91
CA ALA A 78 -17.48 18.33 9.23
C ALA A 78 -18.91 18.02 8.76
N VAL A 79 -19.05 17.69 7.48
CA VAL A 79 -20.29 17.29 6.82
C VAL A 79 -20.05 16.01 6.04
N VAL A 80 -21.03 15.11 6.06
CA VAL A 80 -21.04 13.85 5.34
C VAL A 80 -22.02 13.92 4.17
N ASP A 81 -21.52 13.80 2.95
CA ASP A 81 -22.32 13.77 1.73
C ASP A 81 -22.65 12.31 1.35
N TYR A 82 -23.94 12.00 1.28
CA TYR A 82 -24.47 10.72 0.82
C TYR A 82 -24.67 10.77 -0.69
N LEU A 83 -23.70 10.24 -1.41
CA LEU A 83 -23.65 10.28 -2.87
C LEU A 83 -24.62 9.28 -3.52
N PRO A 84 -25.03 9.51 -4.78
CA PRO A 84 -25.82 8.54 -5.52
C PRO A 84 -25.16 7.15 -5.56
N PRO A 85 -25.93 6.05 -5.36
CA PRO A 85 -25.38 4.71 -5.19
C PRO A 85 -24.77 4.09 -6.47
N GLY A 86 -25.03 4.67 -7.64
CA GLY A 86 -24.58 4.11 -8.93
C GLY A 86 -25.07 2.66 -9.09
N ILE A 87 -24.13 1.74 -9.33
CA ILE A 87 -24.40 0.30 -9.51
C ILE A 87 -24.51 -0.49 -8.19
N SER A 88 -24.13 0.10 -7.05
CA SER A 88 -24.22 -0.57 -5.75
C SER A 88 -25.62 -0.44 -5.16
N ASP A 89 -26.01 -1.38 -4.31
CA ASP A 89 -27.14 -1.29 -3.39
C ASP A 89 -26.90 -0.31 -2.23
N HIS A 90 -25.65 0.05 -1.94
CA HIS A 90 -25.26 1.08 -0.99
C HIS A 90 -24.88 2.42 -1.65
N SER A 91 -25.09 3.50 -0.91
CA SER A 91 -24.73 4.88 -1.25
C SER A 91 -23.38 5.21 -0.60
N PRO A 92 -22.37 5.66 -1.36
CA PRO A 92 -21.10 6.07 -0.80
C PRO A 92 -21.24 7.28 0.12
N LEU A 93 -20.56 7.27 1.27
CA LEU A 93 -20.46 8.41 2.18
C LEU A 93 -19.11 9.12 1.98
N VAL A 94 -19.14 10.45 1.86
CA VAL A 94 -17.94 11.28 1.75
C VAL A 94 -17.96 12.37 2.82
N MET A 95 -17.01 12.33 3.75
CA MET A 95 -16.86 13.36 4.79
C MET A 95 -15.91 14.47 4.35
N SER A 96 -16.30 15.73 4.58
CA SER A 96 -15.55 16.94 4.24
C SER A 96 -15.61 17.96 5.39
N TRP A 97 -14.55 18.73 5.62
CA TRP A 97 -14.46 19.82 6.63
C TRP A 97 -13.42 20.88 6.19
N MET A 98 -13.38 22.07 6.80
CA MET A 98 -12.44 23.16 6.47
C MET A 98 -11.01 22.74 6.80
N GLY A 99 -10.13 22.85 5.80
CA GLY A 99 -8.79 22.28 5.82
C GLY A 99 -8.68 20.97 5.03
N CYS A 100 -9.81 20.31 4.74
CA CYS A 100 -9.90 19.22 3.77
C CYS A 100 -10.16 19.72 2.33
N VAL A 101 -9.79 20.97 2.01
CA VAL A 101 -9.74 21.45 0.62
C VAL A 101 -8.35 21.12 0.04
N LEU A 102 -7.98 19.85 0.02
CA LEU A 102 -6.85 19.35 -0.77
C LEU A 102 -7.19 18.00 -1.38
N SER A 103 -7.85 18.08 -2.54
CA SER A 103 -8.01 17.06 -3.60
C SER A 103 -8.81 15.78 -3.28
N LYS A 104 -9.88 15.61 -4.07
CA LYS A 104 -10.65 14.37 -4.29
C LYS A 104 -9.79 13.09 -4.21
N GLY A 105 -9.93 12.32 -3.13
CA GLY A 105 -9.43 10.94 -3.04
C GLY A 105 -8.83 10.56 -1.68
N TRP A 106 -9.02 9.30 -1.27
CA TRP A 106 -8.40 8.67 -0.10
C TRP A 106 -6.89 8.94 -0.05
N ILE A 107 -6.33 9.28 1.11
CA ILE A 107 -4.92 9.68 1.22
C ILE A 107 -3.95 8.58 0.72
N HIS A 108 -4.27 7.30 0.95
CA HIS A 108 -3.52 6.18 0.38
C HIS A 108 -3.46 6.23 -1.16
N VAL A 109 -4.57 6.61 -1.81
CA VAL A 109 -4.61 6.80 -3.28
C VAL A 109 -3.73 7.99 -3.68
N GLN A 110 -3.69 9.07 -2.90
CA GLN A 110 -2.84 10.22 -3.18
C GLN A 110 -1.35 9.88 -3.09
N VAL A 111 -0.94 9.17 -2.03
CA VAL A 111 0.44 8.69 -1.86
C VAL A 111 0.81 7.75 -3.00
N TRP A 112 -0.04 6.76 -3.30
CA TRP A 112 0.16 5.83 -4.40
C TRP A 112 0.30 6.54 -5.76
N THR A 113 -0.51 7.57 -6.01
CA THR A 113 -0.46 8.35 -7.25
C THR A 113 0.85 9.12 -7.37
N LYS A 114 1.34 9.68 -6.26
CA LYS A 114 2.65 10.36 -6.23
C LYS A 114 3.80 9.39 -6.43
N LEU A 115 3.77 8.23 -5.78
CA LEU A 115 4.76 7.17 -5.98
C LEU A 115 4.77 6.69 -7.44
N LYS A 116 3.58 6.58 -8.08
CA LYS A 116 3.49 6.29 -9.53
C LYS A 116 4.12 7.38 -10.38
N ALA A 117 3.92 8.67 -10.06
CA ALA A 117 4.54 9.77 -10.79
C ALA A 117 6.07 9.76 -10.63
N VAL A 118 6.58 9.53 -9.41
CA VAL A 118 8.02 9.38 -9.15
C VAL A 118 8.58 8.20 -9.93
N LYS A 119 7.89 7.07 -9.94
CA LYS A 119 8.28 5.88 -10.69
C LYS A 119 8.41 6.16 -12.18
N GLN A 120 7.51 6.97 -12.75
CA GLN A 120 7.59 7.38 -14.14
C GLN A 120 8.84 8.23 -14.42
N GLY A 121 9.10 9.24 -13.59
CA GLY A 121 10.33 10.05 -13.70
C GLY A 121 11.62 9.23 -13.54
N LEU A 122 11.63 8.25 -12.63
CA LEU A 122 12.77 7.34 -12.47
C LEU A 122 12.97 6.42 -13.67
N LYS A 123 11.88 5.97 -14.32
CA LYS A 123 12.00 5.20 -15.58
C LYS A 123 12.61 6.04 -16.68
N GLU A 124 12.19 7.30 -16.83
CA GLU A 124 12.76 8.22 -17.82
C GLU A 124 14.24 8.48 -17.55
N LEU A 125 14.61 8.74 -16.29
CA LEU A 125 16.01 8.86 -15.87
C LEU A 125 16.81 7.59 -16.18
N HIS A 126 16.24 6.42 -15.88
CA HIS A 126 16.88 5.14 -16.19
C HIS A 126 17.11 5.00 -17.69
N HIS A 127 16.08 5.24 -18.51
CA HIS A 127 16.20 5.14 -19.97
C HIS A 127 17.21 6.13 -20.56
N LYS A 128 17.30 7.34 -20.01
CA LYS A 128 18.20 8.38 -20.50
C LYS A 128 19.66 8.11 -20.12
N ASP A 129 19.93 7.82 -18.85
CA ASP A 129 21.28 7.87 -18.30
C ASP A 129 21.89 6.49 -18.01
N PHE A 130 21.05 5.47 -17.84
CA PHE A 130 21.46 4.16 -17.30
C PHE A 130 21.03 2.95 -18.15
N ALA A 131 20.20 3.14 -19.16
CA ALA A 131 19.85 2.07 -20.09
C ALA A 131 21.04 1.73 -20.98
N LYS A 132 21.08 0.48 -21.44
CA LYS A 132 22.16 -0.04 -22.30
C LYS A 132 23.55 0.17 -21.70
N LEU A 133 23.63 0.02 -20.38
CA LEU A 133 24.87 0.23 -19.61
C LEU A 133 26.04 -0.58 -20.19
N ASP A 134 25.78 -1.81 -20.63
CA ASP A 134 26.78 -2.69 -21.24
C ASP A 134 27.30 -2.11 -22.57
N GLU A 135 26.42 -1.66 -23.47
CA GLU A 135 26.81 -0.98 -24.73
C GLU A 135 27.63 0.28 -24.46
N ARG A 136 27.26 1.06 -23.43
CA ARG A 136 27.97 2.28 -23.04
C ARG A 136 29.36 1.99 -22.48
N ILE A 137 29.50 0.96 -21.66
CA ILE A 137 30.79 0.53 -21.10
C ILE A 137 31.72 0.04 -22.22
N GLU A 138 31.20 -0.75 -23.16
CA GLU A 138 32.00 -1.21 -24.31
C GLU A 138 32.41 -0.06 -25.23
N GLY A 139 31.53 0.91 -25.47
CA GLY A 139 31.88 2.15 -26.19
C GLY A 139 33.01 2.93 -25.51
N LEU A 140 32.89 3.16 -24.19
CA LEU A 140 33.93 3.85 -23.41
C LEU A 140 35.27 3.10 -23.39
N ARG A 141 35.25 1.76 -23.39
CA ARG A 141 36.47 0.94 -23.52
C ARG A 141 37.13 1.12 -24.88
N ALA A 142 36.33 1.14 -25.95
CA ALA A 142 36.84 1.37 -27.30
C ALA A 142 37.44 2.78 -27.44
N ASP A 143 36.75 3.80 -26.96
CA ASP A 143 37.22 5.19 -26.97
C ASP A 143 38.51 5.36 -26.18
N LEU A 144 38.58 4.81 -24.96
CA LEU A 144 39.80 4.83 -24.15
C LEU A 144 40.96 4.14 -24.86
N GLY A 145 40.70 3.01 -25.53
CA GLY A 145 41.70 2.32 -26.34
C GLY A 145 42.25 3.18 -27.48
N GLN A 146 41.38 3.92 -28.19
CA GLN A 146 41.82 4.84 -29.25
C GLN A 146 42.66 6.00 -28.69
N ILE A 147 42.22 6.61 -27.58
CA ILE A 147 42.97 7.69 -26.92
C ILE A 147 44.36 7.20 -26.49
N GLN A 148 44.46 5.98 -25.95
CA GLN A 148 45.73 5.39 -25.52
C GLN A 148 46.65 5.06 -26.69
N ILE A 149 46.12 4.61 -27.83
CA ILE A 149 46.90 4.44 -29.07
C ILE A 149 47.45 5.79 -29.56
N GLN A 150 46.65 6.84 -29.50
CA GLN A 150 47.07 8.19 -29.89
C GLN A 150 48.13 8.75 -28.93
N LEU A 151 47.98 8.51 -27.63
CA LEU A 151 48.95 8.90 -26.61
C LEU A 151 50.27 8.14 -26.75
N ALA A 152 50.23 6.85 -27.14
CA ALA A 152 51.45 6.09 -27.45
C ALA A 152 52.26 6.71 -28.60
N SER A 153 51.59 7.38 -29.54
CA SER A 153 52.22 8.09 -30.65
C SER A 153 52.73 9.49 -30.25
N CYS A 154 52.03 10.17 -29.32
CA CYS A 154 52.37 11.52 -28.84
C CYS A 154 52.24 11.62 -27.30
N PRO A 155 53.17 11.05 -26.50
CA PRO A 155 53.00 10.91 -25.05
C PRO A 155 52.92 12.21 -24.27
N THR A 156 53.42 13.30 -24.83
CA THR A 156 53.48 14.63 -24.20
C THR A 156 52.31 15.54 -24.58
N ASP A 157 51.35 15.07 -25.39
CA ASP A 157 50.17 15.87 -25.76
C ASP A 157 49.24 16.01 -24.56
N SER A 158 49.21 17.20 -23.96
CA SER A 158 48.39 17.49 -22.78
C SER A 158 46.88 17.33 -23.01
N ASN A 159 46.40 17.54 -24.25
CA ASN A 159 44.98 17.38 -24.56
C ASN A 159 44.59 15.91 -24.60
N VAL A 160 45.45 15.05 -25.17
CA VAL A 160 45.24 13.60 -25.21
C VAL A 160 45.35 13.02 -23.79
N GLN A 161 46.29 13.48 -22.98
CA GLN A 161 46.40 13.09 -21.57
C GLN A 161 45.15 13.46 -20.76
N GLN A 162 44.60 14.67 -20.96
CA GLN A 162 43.36 15.08 -20.30
C GLN A 162 42.17 14.23 -20.75
N SER A 163 42.07 13.97 -22.05
CA SER A 163 41.01 13.12 -22.63
C SER A 163 41.07 11.69 -22.09
N GLU A 164 42.27 11.13 -21.88
CA GLU A 164 42.46 9.82 -21.26
C GLU A 164 41.93 9.81 -19.82
N ARG A 165 42.27 10.84 -19.04
CA ARG A 165 41.80 10.97 -17.64
C ARG A 165 40.28 11.05 -17.59
N ASP A 166 39.67 11.93 -18.36
CA ASP A 166 38.22 12.16 -18.37
C ASP A 166 37.45 10.90 -18.80
N CYS A 167 37.95 10.22 -19.85
CA CYS A 167 37.37 8.97 -20.33
C CYS A 167 37.51 7.85 -19.29
N SER A 168 38.70 7.73 -18.66
CA SER A 168 38.97 6.73 -17.61
C SER A 168 38.09 6.93 -16.38
N GLU A 169 37.91 8.17 -15.92
CA GLU A 169 37.02 8.49 -14.79
C GLU A 169 35.56 8.16 -15.12
N THR A 170 35.13 8.51 -16.33
CA THR A 170 33.78 8.18 -16.81
C THR A 170 33.56 6.66 -16.88
N LEU A 171 34.52 5.90 -17.41
CA LEU A 171 34.47 4.45 -17.45
C LEU A 171 34.42 3.83 -16.05
N LYS A 172 35.26 4.30 -15.11
CA LYS A 172 35.24 3.85 -13.70
C LYS A 172 33.86 4.08 -13.06
N LYS A 173 33.26 5.25 -13.29
CA LYS A 173 31.91 5.57 -12.80
C LYS A 173 30.87 4.56 -13.30
N PHE A 174 30.85 4.25 -14.60
CA PHE A 174 29.87 3.31 -15.16
C PHE A 174 30.12 1.85 -14.76
N LEU A 175 31.38 1.43 -14.62
CA LEU A 175 31.72 0.12 -14.09
C LEU A 175 31.24 -0.05 -12.63
N HIS A 176 31.41 0.98 -11.81
CA HIS A 176 30.90 0.98 -10.43
C HIS A 176 29.36 0.90 -10.38
N ILE A 177 28.67 1.63 -11.26
CA ILE A 177 27.21 1.54 -11.39
C ILE A 177 26.78 0.12 -11.80
N GLN A 178 27.47 -0.51 -12.76
CA GLN A 178 27.19 -1.88 -13.21
C GLN A 178 27.31 -2.88 -12.06
N GLU A 179 28.41 -2.80 -11.31
CA GLU A 179 28.66 -3.66 -10.15
C GLU A 179 27.57 -3.50 -9.10
N SER A 180 27.20 -2.26 -8.77
CA SER A 180 26.11 -1.95 -7.83
C SER A 180 24.78 -2.56 -8.28
N ALA A 181 24.45 -2.47 -9.58
CA ALA A 181 23.25 -3.06 -10.14
C ALA A 181 23.25 -4.59 -10.05
N TYR A 182 24.36 -5.26 -10.34
CA TYR A 182 24.45 -6.71 -10.22
C TYR A 182 24.38 -7.18 -8.76
N ARG A 183 25.02 -6.45 -7.83
CA ARG A 183 24.93 -6.73 -6.39
C ARG A 183 23.49 -6.67 -5.89
N GLN A 184 22.74 -5.62 -6.27
CA GLN A 184 21.32 -5.48 -5.92
C GLN A 184 20.48 -6.63 -6.48
N LYS A 185 20.70 -7.01 -7.74
CA LYS A 185 19.98 -8.12 -8.39
C LYS A 185 20.29 -9.49 -7.76
N ALA A 186 21.54 -9.71 -7.32
CA ALA A 186 21.96 -10.95 -6.67
C ALA A 186 21.41 -11.09 -5.23
N ARG A 187 21.16 -9.96 -4.54
CA ARG A 187 20.77 -9.87 -3.11
C ARG A 187 21.72 -10.60 -2.15
N ILE A 188 23.03 -10.43 -2.34
CA ILE A 188 24.06 -11.03 -1.50
C ILE A 188 24.54 -10.01 -0.45
N GLN A 189 24.44 -10.37 0.82
CA GLN A 189 24.76 -9.49 1.96
C GLN A 189 26.24 -9.54 2.38
N TRP A 190 26.95 -10.64 2.10
CA TRP A 190 28.18 -11.03 2.82
C TRP A 190 29.52 -10.87 2.07
N LEU A 191 29.58 -10.13 0.96
CA LEU A 191 30.88 -9.90 0.29
C LEU A 191 31.67 -8.77 0.94
N GLN A 192 32.62 -9.14 1.78
CA GLN A 192 33.74 -8.31 2.22
C GLN A 192 34.82 -8.31 1.12
N VAL A 193 35.05 -7.12 0.54
CA VAL A 193 36.23 -6.56 -0.13
C VAL A 193 37.17 -7.50 -0.92
N GLY A 194 37.31 -7.26 -2.23
CA GLY A 194 38.47 -7.67 -3.03
C GLY A 194 38.15 -7.91 -4.51
N ASP A 195 38.69 -7.03 -5.38
CA ASP A 195 38.54 -6.91 -6.84
C ASP A 195 37.11 -6.96 -7.43
N SER A 196 36.93 -6.33 -8.60
CA SER A 196 35.63 -6.17 -9.27
C SER A 196 34.90 -7.51 -9.46
N ASN A 197 33.95 -7.82 -8.57
CA ASN A 197 33.26 -9.11 -8.49
C ASN A 197 32.03 -9.22 -9.40
N SER A 198 31.98 -8.45 -10.49
CA SER A 198 30.84 -8.41 -11.41
C SER A 198 30.49 -9.80 -11.97
N LYS A 199 31.50 -10.63 -12.29
CA LYS A 199 31.30 -12.03 -12.73
C LYS A 199 30.62 -12.89 -11.65
N PHE A 200 31.04 -12.76 -10.40
CA PHE A 200 30.44 -13.49 -9.29
C PHE A 200 28.97 -13.08 -9.10
N PHE A 201 28.69 -11.77 -9.03
CA PHE A 201 27.32 -11.28 -8.88
C PHE A 201 26.44 -11.67 -10.07
N PHE A 202 26.98 -11.64 -11.28
CA PHE A 202 26.26 -12.06 -12.48
C PHE A 202 25.94 -13.55 -12.49
N SER A 203 26.89 -14.41 -12.08
CA SER A 203 26.66 -15.85 -11.94
C SER A 203 25.61 -16.16 -10.87
N ALA A 204 25.73 -15.55 -9.69
CA ALA A 204 24.75 -15.74 -8.61
C ALA A 204 23.37 -15.17 -8.97
N MET A 205 23.32 -14.07 -9.71
CA MET A 205 22.08 -13.54 -10.28
C MET A 205 21.44 -14.54 -11.24
N LYS A 206 22.20 -15.12 -12.18
CA LYS A 206 21.71 -16.14 -13.11
C LYS A 206 21.17 -17.37 -12.40
N GLU A 207 21.90 -17.88 -11.41
CA GLU A 207 21.48 -19.02 -10.59
C GLU A 207 20.18 -18.71 -9.85
N ARG A 208 20.05 -17.50 -9.29
CA ARG A 208 18.83 -17.06 -8.62
C ARG A 208 17.65 -16.95 -9.59
N ILE A 209 17.86 -16.38 -10.78
CA ILE A 209 16.82 -16.29 -11.81
C ILE A 209 16.35 -17.69 -12.19
N ALA A 210 17.27 -18.63 -12.43
CA ALA A 210 16.95 -20.02 -12.79
C ALA A 210 16.28 -20.80 -11.65
N ARG A 211 16.63 -20.55 -10.38
CA ARG A 211 15.97 -21.18 -9.23
C ARG A 211 14.58 -20.65 -8.95
N ASN A 212 14.36 -19.36 -9.23
CA ASN A 212 13.08 -18.69 -8.93
C ASN A 212 12.16 -18.63 -10.15
N SER A 213 12.62 -19.04 -11.34
CA SER A 213 11.75 -19.17 -12.50
C SER A 213 10.79 -20.34 -12.28
N ILE A 214 9.50 -20.05 -12.41
CA ILE A 214 8.48 -21.09 -12.50
C ILE A 214 8.34 -21.37 -14.00
N ASP A 215 9.13 -22.30 -14.49
CA ASP A 215 9.16 -22.64 -15.93
C ASP A 215 8.02 -23.60 -16.31
N ILE A 216 7.59 -24.43 -15.35
CA ILE A 216 6.55 -25.42 -15.53
C ILE A 216 5.69 -25.47 -14.26
N LEU A 217 4.37 -25.44 -14.44
CA LEU A 217 3.39 -25.72 -13.39
C LEU A 217 2.44 -26.82 -13.90
N TYR A 218 1.88 -27.62 -13.01
CA TYR A 218 0.81 -28.55 -13.34
C TYR A 218 -0.46 -28.08 -12.66
N ASP A 219 -1.57 -28.02 -13.38
CA ASP A 219 -2.87 -27.71 -12.79
C ASP A 219 -3.49 -28.91 -12.06
N ASP A 220 -4.64 -28.69 -11.40
CA ASP A 220 -5.41 -29.72 -10.67
C ASP A 220 -5.82 -30.91 -11.58
N SER A 221 -5.82 -30.75 -12.90
CA SER A 221 -6.13 -31.81 -13.88
C SER A 221 -4.90 -32.57 -14.39
N GLY A 222 -3.70 -32.19 -13.93
CA GLY A 222 -2.43 -32.73 -14.40
C GLY A 222 -1.96 -32.14 -15.74
N LYS A 223 -2.59 -31.07 -16.24
CA LYS A 223 -2.14 -30.39 -17.47
C LYS A 223 -0.87 -29.61 -17.18
N LYS A 224 0.14 -29.81 -18.02
CA LYS A 224 1.39 -29.05 -17.99
C LYS A 224 1.17 -27.64 -18.53
N LEU A 225 1.42 -26.63 -17.70
CA LEU A 225 1.46 -25.22 -18.03
C LEU A 225 2.92 -24.79 -18.18
N SER A 226 3.24 -24.08 -19.27
CA SER A 226 4.62 -23.67 -19.56
C SER A 226 4.77 -22.24 -20.03
N THR A 227 3.65 -21.57 -20.32
CA THR A 227 3.66 -20.14 -20.67
C THR A 227 3.45 -19.28 -19.43
N THR A 228 4.06 -18.08 -19.43
CA THR A 228 3.90 -17.12 -18.32
C THR A 228 2.43 -16.76 -18.07
N GLN A 229 1.63 -16.65 -19.13
CA GLN A 229 0.21 -16.32 -19.01
C GLN A 229 -0.57 -17.44 -18.33
N GLU A 230 -0.43 -18.69 -18.79
CA GLU A 230 -1.10 -19.85 -18.18
C GLU A 230 -0.73 -20.01 -16.70
N ILE A 231 0.55 -19.86 -16.36
CA ILE A 231 1.03 -19.95 -14.98
C ILE A 231 0.44 -18.84 -14.10
N GLN A 232 0.35 -17.60 -14.61
CA GLN A 232 -0.25 -16.49 -13.88
C GLN A 232 -1.76 -16.68 -13.63
N GLU A 233 -2.48 -17.15 -14.65
CA GLU A 233 -3.90 -17.44 -14.56
C GLU A 233 -4.17 -18.56 -13.53
N GLU A 234 -3.39 -19.64 -13.56
CA GLU A 234 -3.52 -20.75 -12.63
C GLU A 234 -3.20 -20.33 -11.19
N LEU A 235 -2.09 -19.63 -10.94
CA LEU A 235 -1.76 -19.11 -9.61
C LEU A 235 -2.87 -18.19 -9.08
N SER A 236 -3.38 -17.30 -9.93
CA SER A 236 -4.47 -16.39 -9.57
C SER A 236 -5.75 -17.17 -9.22
N SER A 237 -6.09 -18.18 -10.01
CA SER A 237 -7.25 -19.06 -9.80
C SER A 237 -7.12 -19.83 -8.47
N PHE A 238 -5.97 -20.47 -8.26
CA PHE A 238 -5.66 -21.22 -7.06
C PHE A 238 -5.78 -20.36 -5.80
N TYR A 239 -5.16 -19.18 -5.77
CA TYR A 239 -5.23 -18.30 -4.59
C TYR A 239 -6.62 -17.71 -4.36
N LYS A 240 -7.39 -17.44 -5.42
CA LYS A 240 -8.81 -17.04 -5.28
C LYS A 240 -9.64 -18.17 -4.65
N LYS A 241 -9.42 -19.41 -5.06
CA LYS A 241 -10.05 -20.60 -4.48
C LYS A 241 -9.62 -20.80 -3.02
N LEU A 242 -8.34 -20.57 -2.70
CA LEU A 242 -7.78 -20.71 -1.35
C LEU A 242 -8.31 -19.66 -0.37
N ILE A 243 -8.41 -18.40 -0.79
CA ILE A 243 -9.02 -17.32 0.02
C ILE A 243 -10.51 -17.60 0.27
N GLY A 244 -11.10 -18.48 -0.53
CA GLY A 244 -12.46 -18.96 -0.38
C GLY A 244 -13.46 -18.07 -1.11
N THR A 245 -14.73 -18.41 -0.97
CA THR A 245 -15.85 -17.60 -1.44
C THR A 245 -16.35 -16.71 -0.30
N ALA A 246 -16.83 -15.51 -0.63
CA ALA A 246 -17.54 -14.70 0.34
C ALA A 246 -18.75 -15.48 0.86
N ALA A 247 -18.82 -15.71 2.17
CA ALA A 247 -19.99 -16.30 2.78
C ALA A 247 -21.19 -15.36 2.56
N SER A 248 -22.30 -15.89 2.04
CA SER A 248 -23.54 -15.12 1.86
C SER A 248 -24.17 -14.69 3.18
N SER A 249 -23.79 -15.36 4.27
CA SER A 249 -24.11 -15.02 5.65
C SER A 249 -23.03 -15.59 6.54
N LEU A 250 -22.42 -14.75 7.37
CA LEU A 250 -21.57 -15.19 8.47
C LEU A 250 -22.47 -15.36 9.68
N MET A 251 -22.61 -16.59 10.21
CA MET A 251 -23.24 -16.74 11.52
C MET A 251 -22.39 -15.99 12.54
N GLY A 252 -23.03 -15.17 13.36
CA GLY A 252 -22.35 -14.41 14.41
C GLY A 252 -21.47 -15.31 15.26
N VAL A 253 -20.29 -14.82 15.62
CA VAL A 253 -19.36 -15.57 16.46
C VAL A 253 -20.01 -15.77 17.84
N ASP A 254 -20.06 -17.02 18.33
CA ASP A 254 -20.55 -17.30 19.68
C ASP A 254 -19.58 -16.70 20.71
N ALA A 255 -19.96 -15.54 21.25
CA ALA A 255 -19.17 -14.81 22.24
C ALA A 255 -18.90 -15.64 23.51
N GLY A 256 -19.81 -16.56 23.87
CA GLY A 256 -19.63 -17.46 25.01
C GLY A 256 -18.54 -18.50 24.78
N VAL A 257 -18.35 -18.96 23.53
CA VAL A 257 -17.23 -19.84 23.15
C VAL A 257 -15.92 -19.06 23.07
N VAL A 258 -15.92 -17.86 22.49
CA VAL A 258 -14.71 -17.01 22.41
C VAL A 258 -14.19 -16.63 23.80
N ARG A 259 -15.08 -16.24 24.71
CA ARG A 259 -14.71 -15.86 26.09
C ARG A 259 -14.16 -17.03 26.92
N LYS A 260 -14.42 -18.29 26.54
CA LYS A 260 -13.82 -19.48 27.18
C LYS A 260 -12.38 -19.76 26.73
N GLY A 261 -11.91 -19.10 25.66
CA GLY A 261 -10.54 -19.18 25.19
C GLY A 261 -9.55 -18.45 26.11
N LYS A 262 -8.25 -18.55 25.79
CA LYS A 262 -7.23 -17.73 26.45
C LYS A 262 -7.50 -16.25 26.15
N GLN A 263 -7.67 -15.47 27.21
CA GLN A 263 -7.82 -14.03 27.13
C GLN A 263 -6.47 -13.34 27.38
N LEU A 264 -6.32 -12.14 26.83
CA LEU A 264 -5.18 -11.28 27.12
C LEU A 264 -5.21 -10.86 28.58
N SER A 265 -4.04 -10.63 29.18
CA SER A 265 -4.00 -9.96 30.48
C SER A 265 -4.45 -8.50 30.33
N ALA A 266 -4.92 -7.88 31.42
CA ALA A 266 -5.28 -6.46 31.41
C ALA A 266 -4.09 -5.59 30.93
N ALA A 267 -2.87 -5.93 31.35
CA ALA A 267 -1.66 -5.23 30.94
C ALA A 267 -1.37 -5.38 29.43
N ASP A 268 -1.58 -6.57 28.85
CA ASP A 268 -1.38 -6.76 27.41
C ASP A 268 -2.46 -6.07 26.58
N ALA A 269 -3.70 -6.08 27.08
CA ALA A 269 -4.81 -5.36 26.44
C ALA A 269 -4.56 -3.86 26.43
N GLU A 270 -4.10 -3.28 27.54
CA GLU A 270 -3.70 -1.88 27.64
C GLU A 270 -2.54 -1.55 26.69
N MET A 271 -1.55 -2.44 26.57
CA MET A 271 -0.41 -2.25 25.65
C MET A 271 -0.86 -2.20 24.18
N LEU A 272 -1.84 -3.00 23.78
CA LEU A 272 -2.30 -3.09 22.39
C LEU A 272 -3.15 -1.90 21.94
N VAL A 273 -3.69 -1.13 22.88
CA VAL A 273 -4.48 0.08 22.60
C VAL A 273 -3.67 1.38 22.75
N VAL A 274 -2.38 1.28 23.13
CA VAL A 274 -1.50 2.45 23.19
C VAL A 274 -1.39 3.09 21.79
N PRO A 275 -1.53 4.43 21.68
CA PRO A 275 -1.35 5.12 20.41
C PRO A 275 0.06 4.88 19.86
N VAL A 276 0.13 4.47 18.59
CA VAL A 276 1.42 4.35 17.88
C VAL A 276 2.08 5.73 17.80
N SER A 277 3.31 5.81 18.29
CA SER A 277 4.09 7.04 18.33
C SER A 277 4.89 7.26 17.04
N ASP A 278 5.18 8.53 16.74
CA ASP A 278 6.06 8.89 15.62
C ASP A 278 7.44 8.23 15.73
N ALA A 279 7.94 8.07 16.96
CA ALA A 279 9.21 7.40 17.24
C ALA A 279 9.18 5.91 16.87
N GLU A 280 8.07 5.22 17.11
CA GLU A 280 7.89 3.82 16.70
C GLU A 280 7.81 3.67 15.18
N ILE A 281 7.11 4.59 14.50
CA ILE A 281 7.04 4.60 13.03
C ILE A 281 8.45 4.82 12.45
N ASP A 282 9.19 5.79 12.99
CA ASP A 282 10.56 6.07 12.60
C ASP A 282 11.48 4.88 12.82
N ALA A 283 11.40 4.25 13.99
CA ALA A 283 12.19 3.07 14.34
C ALA A 283 11.86 1.89 13.42
N ALA A 284 10.58 1.66 13.14
CA ALA A 284 10.12 0.60 12.26
C ALA A 284 10.66 0.77 10.84
N ILE A 285 10.58 1.99 10.28
CA ILE A 285 11.11 2.28 8.94
C ILE A 285 12.63 2.15 8.90
N LYS A 286 13.34 2.72 9.89
CA LYS A 286 14.81 2.65 10.01
C LYS A 286 15.31 1.22 10.24
N GLY A 287 14.49 0.35 10.82
CA GLY A 287 14.81 -1.06 11.04
C GLY A 287 14.70 -1.95 9.79
N ILE A 288 14.19 -1.44 8.65
CA ILE A 288 14.05 -2.23 7.43
C ILE A 288 15.40 -2.33 6.70
N ASP A 289 15.86 -3.56 6.45
CA ASP A 289 17.07 -3.80 5.64
C ASP A 289 16.94 -3.19 4.23
N ILE A 290 17.98 -2.47 3.79
CA ILE A 290 18.00 -1.70 2.52
C ILE A 290 17.88 -2.55 1.25
N ASN A 291 18.14 -3.85 1.34
CA ASN A 291 18.14 -4.80 0.23
C ASN A 291 16.87 -5.65 0.17
N LYS A 292 15.84 -5.31 0.97
CA LYS A 292 14.53 -5.96 0.91
C LYS A 292 13.87 -5.74 -0.45
N ALA A 293 13.01 -6.71 -0.80
CA ALA A 293 12.26 -6.68 -2.05
C ALA A 293 11.41 -5.41 -2.12
N PRO A 294 11.29 -4.78 -3.31
CA PRO A 294 10.36 -3.69 -3.48
C PRO A 294 8.92 -4.15 -3.26
N GLY A 295 8.09 -3.27 -2.70
CA GLY A 295 6.66 -3.51 -2.55
C GLY A 295 5.93 -3.50 -3.89
N LEU A 296 4.60 -3.64 -3.87
CA LEU A 296 3.77 -3.51 -5.07
C LEU A 296 3.92 -2.13 -5.75
N ASP A 297 4.34 -1.12 -4.99
CA ASP A 297 4.72 0.21 -5.48
C ASP A 297 5.96 0.19 -6.41
N GLY A 298 6.86 -0.79 -6.24
CA GLY A 298 8.08 -0.95 -7.02
C GLY A 298 9.32 -0.23 -6.46
N PHE A 299 9.25 0.29 -5.24
CA PHE A 299 10.36 0.92 -4.51
C PHE A 299 10.86 -0.01 -3.40
N ASN A 300 12.17 -0.10 -3.25
CA ASN A 300 12.78 -0.82 -2.13
C ASN A 300 12.79 0.07 -0.87
N SER A 301 13.11 -0.54 0.27
CA SER A 301 13.26 0.14 1.55
C SER A 301 14.26 1.29 1.52
N LEU A 302 15.34 1.19 0.74
CA LEU A 302 16.33 2.26 0.59
C LEU A 302 15.71 3.57 0.09
N PHE A 303 14.78 3.51 -0.85
CA PHE A 303 14.05 4.70 -1.32
C PHE A 303 13.31 5.38 -0.17
N PHE A 304 12.55 4.62 0.60
CA PHE A 304 11.76 5.16 1.71
C PHE A 304 12.66 5.71 2.82
N LEU A 305 13.78 5.05 3.13
CA LEU A 305 14.76 5.55 4.09
C LEU A 305 15.38 6.88 3.67
N LYS A 306 15.69 7.04 2.38
CA LYS A 306 16.29 8.29 1.84
C LYS A 306 15.27 9.41 1.65
N ALA A 307 14.05 9.06 1.30
CA ALA A 307 12.96 10.02 1.09
C ALA A 307 12.11 10.21 2.37
N TRP A 308 12.49 9.63 3.51
CA TRP A 308 11.63 9.54 4.68
C TRP A 308 11.20 10.93 5.15
N GLU A 309 12.10 11.91 5.21
CA GLU A 309 11.76 13.30 5.61
C GLU A 309 10.66 13.93 4.73
N ILE A 310 10.58 13.54 3.45
CA ILE A 310 9.58 14.03 2.50
C ILE A 310 8.26 13.24 2.61
N VAL A 311 8.37 11.93 2.82
CA VAL A 311 7.25 10.99 2.86
C VAL A 311 6.52 11.03 4.21
N ASN A 312 7.27 11.17 5.30
CA ASN A 312 6.81 11.06 6.69
C ASN A 312 5.71 12.07 7.03
N TYR A 313 5.88 13.33 6.61
CA TYR A 313 4.92 14.43 6.86
C TYR A 313 3.49 14.10 6.42
N LYS A 314 3.31 13.22 5.41
CA LYS A 314 1.97 12.83 4.91
C LYS A 314 1.52 11.46 5.43
N TYR A 315 2.45 10.60 5.85
CA TYR A 315 2.14 9.27 6.34
C TYR A 315 1.68 9.26 7.79
N ILE A 316 2.31 10.04 8.69
CA ILE A 316 1.90 10.11 10.11
C ILE A 316 0.45 10.57 10.25
N ASP A 317 0.08 11.67 9.57
CA ASP A 317 -1.29 12.18 9.57
C ASP A 317 -2.29 11.15 9.01
N THR A 318 -1.89 10.34 8.03
CA THR A 318 -2.73 9.25 7.49
C THR A 318 -2.86 8.07 8.44
N TYR A 319 -1.75 7.66 9.04
CA TYR A 319 -1.71 6.50 9.93
C TYR A 319 -2.49 6.78 11.20
N LEU A 320 -2.31 7.96 11.82
CA LEU A 320 -3.11 8.40 12.97
C LEU A 320 -4.61 8.49 12.65
N ARG A 321 -4.98 8.94 11.44
CA ARG A 321 -6.39 8.97 10.98
C ARG A 321 -7.00 7.58 10.80
N ILE A 322 -6.23 6.61 10.27
CA ILE A 322 -6.68 5.23 10.13
C ILE A 322 -6.74 4.54 11.49
N TYR A 323 -5.72 4.72 12.34
CA TYR A 323 -5.64 4.12 13.66
C TYR A 323 -6.76 4.63 14.58
N ALA A 324 -7.08 5.93 14.55
CA ALA A 324 -8.25 6.48 15.25
C ALA A 324 -9.56 5.85 14.76
N CYS A 325 -9.69 5.59 13.46
CA CYS A 325 -10.88 4.98 12.86
C CYS A 325 -11.00 3.47 13.14
N ILE A 326 -9.88 2.79 13.45
CA ILE A 326 -9.82 1.36 13.80
C ILE A 326 -10.02 1.16 15.31
N LEU A 327 -9.40 1.98 16.16
CA LEU A 327 -9.55 1.89 17.62
C LEU A 327 -11.00 2.13 18.05
N ASP A 328 -11.70 3.07 17.41
CA ASP A 328 -13.16 3.30 17.62
C ASP A 328 -14.02 2.05 17.29
N LYS A 329 -13.50 1.09 16.50
CA LYS A 329 -14.21 -0.15 16.16
C LYS A 329 -13.85 -1.33 17.08
N THR A 330 -12.76 -1.26 17.84
CA THR A 330 -12.31 -2.37 18.70
C THR A 330 -12.71 -2.20 20.15
N THR A 331 -12.86 -0.96 20.65
CA THR A 331 -13.40 -0.71 21.99
C THR A 331 -14.88 -1.09 22.11
N SER A 332 -15.64 -1.12 21.01
CA SER A 332 -17.05 -1.55 20.99
C SER A 332 -17.28 -3.06 21.05
N PHE A 333 -16.22 -3.88 21.12
CA PHE A 333 -16.32 -5.35 21.21
C PHE A 333 -15.87 -5.91 22.57
N LEU A 334 -15.36 -5.08 23.48
CA LEU A 334 -14.79 -5.51 24.75
C LEU A 334 -15.60 -5.11 26.00
N ASP A 335 -16.70 -4.38 25.85
CA ASP A 335 -17.68 -4.13 26.93
C ASP A 335 -19.05 -4.75 26.57
#